data_AF-A0A7H8QWN5-F1
#
_entry.id   AF-A0A7H8QWN5-F1
#
_cell.length_a   1.000
_cell.length_b   1.000
_cell.length_c   1.000
_cell.angle_alpha   90.00
_cell.angle_beta   90.00
_cell.angle_gamma   90.00
#
_symmetry.space_group_name_H-M   'P 1'
#
loop_
_entity.id
_entity.type
_entity.pdbx_description
1 polymer ?
#
loop_
_entity_poly.entity_id
_entity_poly.type
_entity_poly.pdbx_seq_one_letter_code
_entity_poly.pdbx_strand_id
1 'polypeptide(L)'
;MPPSIPPRFSGVSKAQDSQGHHNVIGVVVDCLPKAKSGGTSYSVTFTIKDSDYGPGNHTWEGLKIKYFNDDEHRLPDVKVNDVILLRQLRVRPHHGSLFGVVSNKDHVSWAVFRQPESSESLTMPAYSPGARALSREEDAYAKSLLNSAVHTESQVPPSQTKGQAVGLSAEVKPQSTKNRDRFSLIKAVAPKKFADLIVHVVKTWYDDNTVNLYVTDYTVNKALFNYDDDKSDNEDEDEGEGRTGDRFGYLGTSTRVNRIWRGPHGRMTLQVTLWQPHSAYAKDNVQEDSYVALNNVHIKSETQTGRTEGVIHTDRMYPDKVGIRLLDDEDDDPRFLELKQRKREYWRQNKLKRGQIAEELGEEGGPKKITKKRRKELLRQKKQQQQKQQAAQKREEGQPEIAAILRADKANPHIQAKNPAKVCRTLLDILANSSHVASLPGGIEYRLPFQNVNYRTTVRVVDFFPPDISDFAVSYNPDYETSEDDEDDVSSTRRVRWEWRFCLLVEDAKIAPGQSRNRVKLFVSGAEAVFLLKLDAVEYDWP
;
A
#
# COMPACT_ATOMS: atom_id res chain seq x y z
N MET A 1 45.89 3.72 -30.69
CA MET A 1 44.60 3.95 -31.38
C MET A 1 43.70 2.76 -31.06
N PRO A 2 42.40 2.97 -30.75
CA PRO A 2 41.49 1.85 -30.58
C PRO A 2 41.44 1.04 -31.89
N PRO A 3 41.44 -0.30 -31.83
CA PRO A 3 41.35 -1.13 -33.02
C PRO A 3 40.06 -0.80 -33.78
N SER A 4 40.16 -0.67 -35.10
CA SER A 4 38.98 -0.49 -35.94
C SER A 4 38.11 -1.75 -35.92
N ILE A 5 36.80 -1.58 -36.06
CA ILE A 5 35.83 -2.69 -36.17
C ILE A 5 36.33 -3.69 -37.23
N PRO A 6 36.37 -5.01 -36.96
CA PRO A 6 36.89 -5.99 -37.90
C PRO A 6 36.15 -5.97 -39.25
N PRO A 7 36.83 -6.33 -40.36
CA PRO A 7 36.17 -6.41 -41.66
C PRO A 7 34.96 -7.34 -41.62
N ARG A 8 33.83 -6.93 -42.22
CA ARG A 8 32.52 -7.63 -42.22
C ARG A 8 31.76 -7.59 -40.89
N PHE A 9 32.25 -6.88 -39.89
CA PHE A 9 31.48 -6.57 -38.68
C PHE A 9 30.82 -5.19 -38.80
N SER A 10 29.64 -5.06 -38.20
CA SER A 10 28.93 -3.80 -38.04
C SER A 10 28.96 -3.39 -36.57
N GLY A 11 29.09 -2.09 -36.31
CA GLY A 11 28.88 -1.54 -34.96
C GLY A 11 27.48 -1.90 -34.44
N VAL A 12 27.38 -2.02 -33.12
CA VAL A 12 26.16 -2.44 -32.43
C VAL A 12 25.04 -1.42 -32.66
N SER A 13 25.33 -0.12 -32.60
CA SER A 13 24.36 0.94 -32.92
C SER A 13 23.81 0.83 -34.35
N LYS A 14 24.67 0.49 -35.33
CA LYS A 14 24.23 0.26 -36.71
C LYS A 14 23.32 -0.96 -36.83
N ALA A 15 23.62 -2.03 -36.09
CA ALA A 15 22.77 -3.22 -36.05
C ALA A 15 21.46 -2.99 -35.29
N GLN A 16 21.39 -1.99 -34.40
CA GLN A 16 20.16 -1.58 -33.70
C GLN A 16 19.20 -0.79 -34.60
N ASP A 17 19.71 -0.14 -35.65
CA ASP A 17 18.92 0.69 -36.58
C ASP A 17 18.61 0.00 -37.92
N SER A 18 19.23 -1.15 -38.21
CA SER A 18 19.04 -1.87 -39.48
C SER A 18 18.61 -3.32 -39.30
N GLN A 19 17.70 -3.75 -40.18
CA GLN A 19 17.24 -5.14 -40.24
C GLN A 19 18.16 -5.97 -41.13
N GLY A 20 18.29 -7.27 -40.84
CA GLY A 20 19.07 -8.19 -41.67
C GLY A 20 20.02 -9.06 -40.87
N HIS A 21 21.07 -9.55 -41.52
CA HIS A 21 22.10 -10.36 -40.87
C HIS A 21 23.33 -9.51 -40.57
N HIS A 22 23.75 -9.50 -39.31
CA HIS A 22 24.85 -8.69 -38.81
C HIS A 22 25.89 -9.57 -38.12
N ASN A 23 27.17 -9.21 -38.25
CA ASN A 23 28.23 -9.72 -37.39
C ASN A 23 28.54 -8.61 -36.39
N VAL A 24 28.41 -8.89 -35.10
CA VAL A 24 28.52 -7.87 -34.03
C VAL A 24 29.46 -8.36 -32.93
N ILE A 25 30.19 -7.42 -32.33
CA ILE A 25 31.00 -7.62 -31.13
C ILE A 25 30.62 -6.50 -30.17
N GLY A 26 30.26 -6.83 -28.94
CA GLY A 26 29.85 -5.84 -27.96
C GLY A 26 30.00 -6.33 -26.53
N VAL A 27 30.03 -5.38 -25.60
CA VAL A 27 30.02 -5.64 -24.15
C VAL A 27 28.58 -5.92 -23.72
N VAL A 28 28.40 -6.95 -22.92
CA VAL A 28 27.11 -7.34 -22.33
C VAL A 28 26.81 -6.39 -21.17
N VAL A 29 25.76 -5.59 -21.31
CA VAL A 29 25.34 -4.59 -20.30
C VAL A 29 24.17 -5.07 -19.45
N ASP A 30 23.46 -6.10 -19.90
CA ASP A 30 22.30 -6.70 -19.24
C ASP A 30 22.15 -8.14 -19.73
N CYS A 31 21.87 -9.09 -18.83
CA CYS A 31 21.66 -10.49 -19.20
C CYS A 31 20.65 -11.15 -18.24
N LEU A 32 19.71 -11.89 -18.81
CA LEU A 32 18.82 -12.79 -18.08
C LEU A 32 19.44 -14.19 -18.01
N PRO A 33 19.26 -14.92 -16.90
CA PRO A 33 19.76 -16.29 -16.78
C PRO A 33 19.13 -17.19 -17.84
N LYS A 34 19.84 -18.28 -18.18
CA LYS A 34 19.31 -19.32 -19.06
C LYS A 34 18.03 -19.87 -18.44
N ALA A 35 16.95 -19.85 -19.21
CA ALA A 35 15.65 -20.30 -18.75
C ALA A 35 14.97 -21.15 -19.82
N LYS A 36 14.24 -22.18 -19.38
CA LYS A 36 13.36 -22.93 -20.27
C LYS A 36 12.24 -22.01 -20.76
N SER A 37 12.06 -21.93 -22.08
CA SER A 37 10.94 -21.17 -22.64
C SER A 37 9.62 -21.88 -22.37
N GLY A 38 8.48 -21.22 -22.61
CA GLY A 38 7.17 -21.87 -22.54
C GLY A 38 6.93 -22.97 -23.59
N GLY A 39 7.91 -23.20 -24.49
CA GLY A 39 7.92 -24.30 -25.45
C GLY A 39 8.94 -25.39 -25.06
N THR A 40 9.54 -26.02 -26.07
CA THR A 40 10.54 -27.09 -25.87
C THR A 40 11.98 -26.57 -25.73
N SER A 41 12.26 -25.35 -26.18
CA SER A 41 13.62 -24.78 -26.21
C SER A 41 14.01 -24.06 -24.92
N TYR A 42 15.31 -24.02 -24.63
CA TYR A 42 15.92 -23.08 -23.69
C TYR A 42 16.13 -21.72 -24.36
N SER A 43 16.20 -20.67 -23.55
CA SER A 43 16.48 -19.31 -24.02
C SER A 43 17.40 -18.54 -23.08
N VAL A 44 18.24 -17.69 -23.67
CA VAL A 44 19.00 -16.66 -22.97
C VAL A 44 18.74 -15.32 -23.66
N THR A 45 18.54 -14.26 -22.88
CA THR A 45 18.32 -12.91 -23.39
C THR A 45 19.37 -11.99 -22.81
N PHE A 46 20.05 -11.22 -23.65
CA PHE A 46 21.07 -10.29 -23.21
C PHE A 46 21.11 -9.07 -24.12
N THR A 47 21.63 -7.96 -23.61
CA THR A 47 21.75 -6.69 -24.33
C THR A 47 23.22 -6.35 -24.47
N ILE A 48 23.65 -5.99 -25.68
CA ILE A 48 25.03 -5.59 -25.97
C ILE A 48 25.14 -4.13 -26.40
N LYS A 49 26.29 -3.53 -26.15
CA LYS A 49 26.69 -2.19 -26.64
C LYS A 49 28.12 -2.24 -27.19
N ASP A 50 28.48 -1.28 -28.05
CA ASP A 50 29.85 -1.05 -28.54
C ASP A 50 30.46 0.28 -28.05
N SER A 51 29.64 1.25 -27.62
CA SER A 51 30.07 2.53 -27.01
C SER A 51 29.19 2.95 -25.82
N ASP A 52 29.56 4.08 -25.20
CA ASP A 52 28.79 4.77 -24.15
C ASP A 52 28.59 3.97 -22.86
N TYR A 53 29.68 3.34 -22.41
CA TYR A 53 29.78 2.69 -21.12
C TYR A 53 30.03 3.75 -20.04
N GLY A 54 29.08 3.96 -19.11
CA GLY A 54 29.25 4.95 -18.05
C GLY A 54 28.08 5.04 -17.07
N PRO A 55 28.34 5.47 -15.81
CA PRO A 55 27.29 5.76 -14.84
C PRO A 55 26.41 6.91 -15.35
N GLY A 56 25.10 6.68 -15.37
CA GLY A 56 24.10 7.61 -15.91
C GLY A 56 23.64 7.29 -17.34
N ASN A 57 24.28 6.35 -18.04
CA ASN A 57 23.79 5.89 -19.33
C ASN A 57 22.88 4.66 -19.20
N HIS A 58 21.78 4.63 -19.95
CA HIS A 58 20.75 3.63 -19.75
C HIS A 58 21.12 2.27 -20.35
N THR A 59 21.02 1.19 -19.57
CA THR A 59 21.29 -0.20 -20.04
C THR A 59 20.35 -0.66 -21.17
N TRP A 60 19.19 -0.01 -21.34
CA TRP A 60 18.21 -0.34 -22.38
C TRP A 60 18.53 0.22 -23.78
N GLU A 61 19.52 1.11 -23.93
CA GLU A 61 19.92 1.71 -25.21
C GLU A 61 20.90 0.83 -26.02
N GLY A 62 20.78 -0.50 -25.93
CA GLY A 62 21.64 -1.45 -26.65
C GLY A 62 20.87 -2.43 -27.54
N LEU A 63 21.60 -3.21 -28.34
CA LEU A 63 20.99 -4.25 -29.16
C LEU A 63 20.59 -5.43 -28.28
N LYS A 64 19.27 -5.60 -28.08
CA LYS A 64 18.71 -6.72 -27.33
C LYS A 64 18.67 -7.98 -28.19
N ILE A 65 19.22 -9.07 -27.67
CA ILE A 65 19.36 -10.36 -28.35
C ILE A 65 18.64 -11.44 -27.55
N LYS A 66 17.83 -12.24 -28.24
CA LYS A 66 17.15 -13.41 -27.70
C LYS A 66 17.60 -14.66 -28.44
N TYR A 67 18.33 -15.52 -27.75
CA TYR A 67 18.89 -16.75 -28.30
C TYR A 67 18.10 -17.94 -27.78
N PHE A 68 17.58 -18.76 -28.68
CA PHE A 68 16.83 -19.99 -28.39
C PHE A 68 17.56 -21.22 -28.93
N ASN A 69 17.65 -22.27 -28.13
CA ASN A 69 18.14 -23.57 -28.58
C ASN A 69 17.52 -24.70 -27.74
N ASP A 70 17.31 -25.87 -28.32
CA ASP A 70 16.81 -27.02 -27.57
C ASP A 70 17.89 -27.63 -26.66
N ASP A 71 19.17 -27.48 -27.02
CA ASP A 71 20.31 -27.84 -26.17
C ASP A 71 20.78 -26.64 -25.34
N GLU A 72 20.71 -26.73 -24.02
CA GLU A 72 21.18 -25.68 -23.10
C GLU A 72 22.68 -25.35 -23.27
N HIS A 73 23.50 -26.35 -23.59
CA HIS A 73 24.94 -26.18 -23.80
C HIS A 73 25.30 -25.39 -25.07
N ARG A 74 24.36 -25.23 -26.01
CA ARG A 74 24.57 -24.41 -27.21
C ARG A 74 24.27 -22.93 -26.97
N LEU A 75 23.62 -22.60 -25.85
CA LEU A 75 23.39 -21.21 -25.45
C LEU A 75 24.67 -20.58 -24.91
N PRO A 76 25.00 -19.33 -25.30
CA PRO A 76 26.13 -18.62 -24.74
C PRO A 76 25.92 -18.43 -23.23
N ASP A 77 26.98 -18.68 -22.45
CA ASP A 77 27.02 -18.38 -21.02
C ASP A 77 27.64 -17.00 -20.81
N VAL A 78 26.79 -15.97 -20.74
CA VAL A 78 27.19 -14.56 -20.64
C VAL A 78 26.86 -13.99 -19.28
N LYS A 79 27.76 -13.15 -18.77
CA LYS A 79 27.55 -12.30 -17.59
C LYS A 79 27.65 -10.82 -18.00
N VAL A 80 27.14 -9.94 -17.15
CA VAL A 80 27.36 -8.50 -17.29
C VAL A 80 28.88 -8.23 -17.30
N ASN A 81 29.31 -7.30 -18.16
CA ASN A 81 30.70 -6.94 -18.44
C ASN A 81 31.51 -7.97 -19.27
N ASP A 82 30.95 -9.12 -19.65
CA ASP A 82 31.58 -9.98 -20.67
C ASP A 82 31.52 -9.30 -22.05
N VAL A 83 32.50 -9.59 -22.92
CA VAL A 83 32.42 -9.24 -24.34
C VAL A 83 31.95 -10.45 -25.12
N ILE A 84 30.92 -10.29 -25.95
CA ILE A 84 30.41 -11.35 -26.82
C ILE A 84 30.54 -10.98 -28.29
N LEU A 85 31.01 -11.95 -29.08
CA LEU A 85 31.04 -11.93 -30.54
C LEU A 85 29.94 -12.84 -31.08
N LEU A 86 29.14 -12.33 -32.01
CA LEU A 86 28.08 -13.07 -32.70
C LEU A 86 28.23 -12.94 -34.21
N ARG A 87 28.26 -14.07 -34.92
CA ARG A 87 28.32 -14.11 -36.39
C ARG A 87 26.96 -14.49 -36.99
N GLN A 88 26.55 -13.79 -38.04
CA GLN A 88 25.28 -13.97 -38.75
C GLN A 88 24.04 -13.81 -37.85
N LEU A 89 24.10 -12.88 -36.88
CA LEU A 89 22.96 -12.54 -36.04
C LEU A 89 21.85 -11.93 -36.91
N ARG A 90 20.67 -12.54 -36.90
CA ARG A 90 19.50 -12.02 -37.58
C ARG A 90 18.78 -10.99 -36.72
N VAL A 91 18.77 -9.73 -37.17
CA VAL A 91 18.05 -8.61 -36.54
C VAL A 91 16.72 -8.39 -37.26
N ARG A 92 15.62 -8.36 -36.49
CA ARG A 92 14.25 -8.21 -37.01
C ARG A 92 13.36 -7.36 -36.08
N PRO A 93 12.30 -6.73 -36.60
CA PRO A 93 11.40 -5.93 -35.79
C PRO A 93 10.52 -6.82 -34.91
N HIS A 94 10.37 -6.42 -33.65
CA HIS A 94 9.51 -7.08 -32.69
C HIS A 94 8.94 -6.03 -31.72
N HIS A 95 7.61 -5.86 -31.71
CA HIS A 95 6.90 -4.84 -30.92
C HIS A 95 7.42 -3.39 -31.06
N GLY A 96 7.84 -2.99 -32.26
CA GLY A 96 8.25 -1.60 -32.56
C GLY A 96 9.72 -1.29 -32.32
N SER A 97 10.54 -2.26 -31.87
CA SER A 97 12.00 -2.14 -31.77
C SER A 97 12.69 -3.28 -32.51
N LEU A 98 13.96 -3.11 -32.90
CA LEU A 98 14.75 -4.15 -33.55
C LEU A 98 15.42 -5.07 -32.51
N PHE A 99 15.33 -6.38 -32.73
CA PHE A 99 15.88 -7.41 -31.85
C PHE A 99 16.73 -8.38 -32.66
N GLY A 100 17.88 -8.76 -32.09
CA GLY A 100 18.61 -9.95 -32.53
C GLY A 100 17.84 -11.19 -32.09
N VAL A 101 17.46 -12.07 -33.03
CA VAL A 101 16.78 -13.32 -32.70
C VAL A 101 17.51 -14.49 -33.33
N VAL A 102 17.92 -15.44 -32.48
CA VAL A 102 18.50 -16.71 -32.89
C VAL A 102 17.52 -17.81 -32.51
N SER A 103 17.00 -18.52 -33.51
CA SER A 103 16.15 -19.70 -33.30
C SER A 103 16.97 -20.98 -33.36
N ASN A 104 16.38 -22.11 -32.97
CA ASN A 104 17.06 -23.40 -33.02
C ASN A 104 17.49 -23.84 -34.45
N LYS A 105 16.89 -23.23 -35.48
CA LYS A 105 17.25 -23.48 -36.90
C LYS A 105 18.35 -22.55 -37.42
N ASP A 106 18.71 -21.53 -36.64
CA ASP A 106 19.71 -20.54 -37.03
C ASP A 106 21.10 -20.99 -36.55
N HIS A 107 22.09 -20.99 -37.44
CA HIS A 107 23.47 -21.38 -37.12
C HIS A 107 24.33 -20.14 -36.78
N VAL A 108 24.11 -19.57 -35.60
CA VAL A 108 24.88 -18.40 -35.11
C VAL A 108 26.05 -18.87 -34.25
N SER A 109 27.27 -18.69 -34.76
CA SER A 109 28.49 -18.92 -33.99
C SER A 109 28.74 -17.78 -33.01
N TRP A 110 29.10 -18.12 -31.78
CA TRP A 110 29.41 -17.15 -30.73
C TRP A 110 30.75 -17.42 -30.05
N ALA A 111 31.38 -16.36 -29.54
CA ALA A 111 32.54 -16.42 -28.66
C ALA A 111 32.37 -15.42 -27.50
N VAL A 112 32.65 -15.84 -26.27
CA VAL A 112 32.51 -15.02 -25.05
C VAL A 112 33.89 -14.82 -24.43
N PHE A 113 34.26 -13.56 -24.20
CA PHE A 113 35.51 -13.14 -23.59
C PHE A 113 35.21 -12.58 -22.19
N ARG A 114 35.89 -13.11 -21.18
CA ARG A 114 35.71 -12.75 -19.78
C ARG A 114 37.02 -12.27 -19.18
N GLN A 115 36.93 -11.25 -18.33
CA GLN A 115 38.08 -10.78 -17.57
C GLN A 115 38.50 -11.84 -16.53
N PRO A 116 39.80 -12.13 -16.39
CA PRO A 116 40.25 -13.10 -15.40
C PRO A 116 40.01 -12.55 -13.98
N GLU A 117 39.42 -13.38 -13.12
CA GLU A 117 39.14 -13.04 -11.71
C GLU A 117 40.42 -12.93 -10.86
N SER A 118 41.57 -13.38 -11.39
CA SER A 118 42.90 -13.23 -10.77
C SER A 118 43.96 -12.93 -11.83
N SER A 119 44.94 -12.08 -11.49
CA SER A 119 46.03 -11.66 -12.39
C SER A 119 46.93 -12.79 -12.91
N GLU A 120 46.80 -14.01 -12.36
CA GLU A 120 47.57 -15.20 -12.73
C GLU A 120 46.80 -16.17 -13.66
N SER A 121 45.51 -15.94 -13.89
CA SER A 121 44.67 -16.81 -14.72
C SER A 121 44.56 -16.30 -16.15
N LEU A 122 44.98 -17.10 -17.13
CA LEU A 122 44.68 -16.84 -18.55
C LEU A 122 43.26 -17.36 -18.86
N THR A 123 42.27 -16.47 -18.91
CA THR A 123 40.92 -16.83 -19.36
C THR A 123 40.88 -16.96 -20.89
N MET A 124 40.77 -18.20 -21.37
CA MET A 124 40.48 -18.47 -22.77
C MET A 124 39.01 -18.15 -23.09
N PRO A 125 38.70 -17.59 -24.28
CA PRO A 125 37.31 -17.34 -24.65
C PRO A 125 36.51 -18.64 -24.75
N ALA A 126 35.24 -18.61 -24.32
CA ALA A 126 34.32 -19.72 -24.51
C ALA A 126 33.71 -19.66 -25.92
N TYR A 127 33.54 -20.81 -26.57
CA TYR A 127 33.07 -20.90 -27.96
C TYR A 127 31.81 -21.74 -28.10
N SER A 128 30.96 -21.38 -29.06
CA SER A 128 29.87 -22.26 -29.50
C SER A 128 30.43 -23.55 -30.12
N PRO A 129 29.80 -24.72 -29.92
CA PRO A 129 30.19 -25.95 -30.58
C PRO A 129 30.28 -25.78 -32.11
N GLY A 130 31.43 -26.11 -32.70
CA GLY A 130 31.67 -25.96 -34.15
C GLY A 130 31.97 -24.52 -34.62
N ALA A 131 32.28 -23.59 -33.72
CA ALA A 131 32.68 -22.23 -34.08
C ALA A 131 33.96 -22.21 -34.93
N ARG A 132 33.98 -21.34 -35.94
CA ARG A 132 35.22 -20.96 -36.64
C ARG A 132 36.16 -20.23 -35.68
N ALA A 133 37.45 -20.57 -35.74
CA ALA A 133 38.52 -19.87 -35.01
C ALA A 133 38.45 -18.35 -35.18
N LEU A 134 38.79 -17.61 -34.12
CA LEU A 134 38.86 -16.14 -34.15
C LEU A 134 39.97 -15.67 -35.09
N SER A 135 39.69 -14.63 -35.86
CA SER A 135 40.72 -13.89 -36.57
C SER A 135 41.51 -13.01 -35.59
N ARG A 136 42.73 -12.60 -35.99
CA ARG A 136 43.58 -11.73 -35.15
C ARG A 136 42.90 -10.39 -34.90
N GLU A 137 42.12 -9.89 -35.86
CA GLU A 137 41.37 -8.64 -35.77
C GLU A 137 40.17 -8.76 -34.82
N GLU A 138 39.43 -9.88 -34.88
CA GLU A 138 38.31 -10.16 -33.97
C GLU A 138 38.79 -10.25 -32.51
N ASP A 139 39.89 -10.96 -32.26
CA ASP A 139 40.49 -11.10 -30.92
C ASP A 139 41.02 -9.76 -30.39
N ALA A 140 41.72 -8.98 -31.23
CA ALA A 140 42.23 -7.67 -30.85
C ALA A 140 41.11 -6.67 -30.51
N TYR A 141 40.03 -6.66 -31.30
CA TYR A 141 38.89 -5.79 -31.06
C TYR A 141 38.12 -6.17 -29.80
N ALA A 142 37.84 -7.46 -29.59
CA ALA A 142 37.17 -7.95 -28.39
C ALA A 142 37.96 -7.64 -27.11
N LYS A 143 39.29 -7.85 -27.11
CA LYS A 143 40.17 -7.51 -25.99
C LYS A 143 40.22 -6.00 -25.71
N SER A 144 40.16 -5.16 -26.74
CA SER A 144 40.10 -3.71 -26.56
C SER A 144 38.80 -3.27 -25.90
N LEU A 145 37.66 -3.86 -26.28
CA LEU A 145 36.38 -3.58 -25.63
C LEU A 145 36.39 -4.04 -24.17
N LEU A 146 36.95 -5.23 -23.91
CA LEU A 146 37.06 -5.78 -22.56
C LEU A 146 37.89 -4.86 -21.65
N ASN A 147 39.04 -4.35 -22.13
CA ASN A 147 39.85 -3.41 -21.36
C ASN A 147 39.15 -2.04 -21.16
N SER A 148 38.36 -1.59 -22.14
CA SER A 148 37.65 -0.31 -22.05
C SER A 148 36.51 -0.32 -21.03
N ALA A 149 35.82 -1.45 -20.85
CA ALA A 149 34.75 -1.59 -19.87
C ALA A 149 35.25 -1.48 -18.42
N VAL A 150 36.49 -1.92 -18.15
CA VAL A 150 37.12 -1.94 -16.82
C VAL A 150 37.54 -0.54 -16.34
N HIS A 151 38.01 0.31 -17.26
CA HIS A 151 38.48 1.65 -16.89
C HIS A 151 37.36 2.61 -16.48
N THR A 152 36.10 2.27 -16.75
CA THR A 152 34.93 3.08 -16.40
C THR A 152 34.47 2.85 -14.94
N GLU A 153 34.74 1.69 -14.33
CA GLU A 153 34.34 1.40 -12.94
C GLU A 153 35.31 1.95 -11.88
N SER A 154 36.55 2.32 -12.25
CA SER A 154 37.61 2.69 -11.29
C SER A 154 37.75 4.18 -10.94
N GLN A 155 36.80 5.05 -11.30
CA GLN A 155 36.83 6.46 -10.89
C GLN A 155 35.59 6.86 -10.10
N VAL A 156 35.62 6.60 -8.79
CA VAL A 156 34.79 7.27 -7.79
C VAL A 156 35.73 7.89 -6.73
N PRO A 157 35.91 9.22 -6.65
CA PRO A 157 36.49 9.84 -5.48
C PRO A 157 35.40 10.19 -4.44
N PRO A 158 35.72 10.18 -3.14
CA PRO A 158 34.77 10.44 -2.07
C PRO A 158 34.45 11.93 -1.93
N SER A 159 33.21 12.18 -1.51
CA SER A 159 32.52 13.43 -1.19
C SER A 159 33.37 14.57 -0.58
N GLN A 160 33.15 15.80 -1.05
CA GLN A 160 33.20 17.01 -0.21
C GLN A 160 32.38 18.19 -0.78
N THR A 161 31.78 18.93 0.15
CA THR A 161 30.84 20.05 0.03
C THR A 161 31.48 21.34 -0.50
N LYS A 162 30.77 22.05 -1.39
CA LYS A 162 30.53 23.52 -1.46
C LYS A 162 30.44 23.99 -2.92
N GLY A 163 29.45 24.85 -3.16
CA GLY A 163 29.06 25.28 -4.50
C GLY A 163 30.03 26.25 -5.17
N GLN A 164 29.89 26.35 -6.49
CA GLN A 164 29.90 27.61 -7.22
C GLN A 164 29.36 27.39 -8.63
N ALA A 165 28.48 28.31 -9.02
CA ALA A 165 27.95 28.43 -10.37
C ALA A 165 29.04 28.98 -11.30
N VAL A 166 29.18 28.40 -12.49
CA VAL A 166 29.57 29.13 -13.71
C VAL A 166 28.83 28.47 -14.88
N GLY A 167 27.99 29.26 -15.55
CA GLY A 167 27.30 28.85 -16.76
C GLY A 167 28.15 29.05 -18.00
N LEU A 168 27.84 28.30 -19.05
CA LEU A 168 27.99 28.74 -20.42
C LEU A 168 26.80 28.23 -21.24
N SER A 169 26.10 29.21 -21.79
CA SER A 169 24.98 29.08 -22.70
C SER A 169 25.37 28.37 -24.00
N ALA A 170 24.50 27.47 -24.45
CA ALA A 170 24.23 27.29 -25.87
C ALA A 170 22.76 26.90 -26.01
N GLU A 171 21.96 27.81 -26.56
CA GLU A 171 20.59 27.55 -26.97
C GLU A 171 20.57 26.42 -28.01
N VAL A 172 20.14 25.24 -27.57
CA VAL A 172 19.55 24.24 -28.45
C VAL A 172 18.12 24.05 -27.96
N LYS A 173 17.17 24.45 -28.81
CA LYS A 173 15.73 24.30 -28.60
C LYS A 173 15.44 22.90 -28.02
N PRO A 174 14.69 22.76 -26.93
CA PRO A 174 14.30 21.45 -26.45
C PRO A 174 13.33 20.86 -27.47
N GLN A 175 13.82 19.97 -28.34
CA GLN A 175 12.95 18.99 -28.95
C GLN A 175 12.49 18.08 -27.82
N SER A 176 11.26 18.32 -27.37
CA SER A 176 10.56 17.46 -26.43
C SER A 176 10.51 16.03 -26.98
N THR A 177 11.43 15.18 -26.56
CA THR A 177 11.17 13.74 -26.54
C THR A 177 10.14 13.55 -25.43
N LYS A 178 8.87 13.47 -25.83
CA LYS A 178 7.77 13.18 -24.93
C LYS A 178 8.07 11.83 -24.26
N ASN A 179 8.63 11.85 -23.05
CA ASN A 179 8.29 10.83 -22.06
C ASN A 179 6.77 10.84 -22.04
N ARG A 180 6.17 9.83 -22.67
CA ARG A 180 4.72 9.67 -22.62
C ARG A 180 4.43 9.33 -21.17
N ASP A 181 4.10 10.35 -20.40
CA ASP A 181 3.47 10.16 -19.10
C ASP A 181 2.28 9.23 -19.32
N ARG A 182 2.40 8.00 -18.82
CA ARG A 182 1.35 6.98 -18.93
C ARG A 182 0.35 7.11 -17.80
N PHE A 183 0.51 8.12 -16.95
CA PHE A 183 -0.46 8.44 -15.93
C PHE A 183 -1.83 8.71 -16.54
N SER A 184 -2.86 8.15 -15.92
CA SER A 184 -4.24 8.39 -16.32
C SER A 184 -5.14 8.48 -15.09
N LEU A 185 -6.10 9.41 -15.14
CA LEU A 185 -7.24 9.39 -14.23
C LEU A 185 -8.24 8.33 -14.68
N ILE A 186 -9.00 7.76 -13.76
CA ILE A 186 -9.98 6.70 -14.05
C ILE A 186 -11.01 7.17 -15.09
N LYS A 187 -11.43 8.44 -15.08
CA LYS A 187 -12.30 9.03 -16.13
C LYS A 187 -11.75 8.93 -17.56
N ALA A 188 -10.42 8.86 -17.72
CA ALA A 188 -9.74 8.85 -19.01
C ALA A 188 -9.21 7.45 -19.40
N VAL A 189 -9.36 6.48 -18.51
CA VAL A 189 -9.01 5.09 -18.76
C VAL A 189 -9.91 4.51 -19.85
N ALA A 190 -9.28 3.91 -20.86
CA ALA A 190 -9.95 3.27 -21.99
C ALA A 190 -9.43 1.84 -22.19
N PRO A 191 -10.29 0.89 -22.63
CA PRO A 191 -9.89 -0.49 -22.89
C PRO A 191 -8.73 -0.61 -23.87
N LYS A 192 -7.99 -1.73 -23.79
CA LYS A 192 -6.84 -2.10 -24.63
C LYS A 192 -5.65 -1.14 -24.52
N LYS A 193 -5.55 -0.41 -23.40
CA LYS A 193 -4.42 0.47 -23.08
C LYS A 193 -3.79 0.09 -21.76
N PHE A 194 -2.54 0.48 -21.60
CA PHE A 194 -1.84 0.44 -20.33
C PHE A 194 -1.87 1.83 -19.70
N ALA A 195 -2.12 1.90 -18.40
CA ALA A 195 -2.15 3.14 -17.64
C ALA A 195 -1.39 2.98 -16.34
N ASP A 196 -0.72 4.06 -15.93
CA ASP A 196 -0.21 4.20 -14.57
C ASP A 196 -1.27 4.99 -13.77
N LEU A 197 -1.64 4.52 -12.58
CA LEU A 197 -2.76 5.04 -11.80
C LEU A 197 -2.29 5.42 -10.39
N ILE A 198 -2.82 6.50 -9.83
CA ILE A 198 -2.69 6.84 -8.41
C ILE A 198 -4.09 6.83 -7.83
N VAL A 199 -4.33 5.90 -6.90
CA VAL A 199 -5.70 5.52 -6.50
C VAL A 199 -5.79 5.23 -5.00
N HIS A 200 -7.00 5.36 -4.49
CA HIS A 200 -7.40 4.99 -3.14
C HIS A 200 -8.01 3.58 -3.15
N VAL A 201 -7.56 2.70 -2.27
CA VAL A 201 -8.05 1.32 -2.12
C VAL A 201 -9.30 1.32 -1.25
N VAL A 202 -10.44 1.00 -1.85
CA VAL A 202 -11.75 0.99 -1.18
C VAL A 202 -12.03 -0.35 -0.52
N LYS A 203 -11.69 -1.43 -1.21
CA LYS A 203 -11.97 -2.80 -0.78
C LYS A 203 -10.95 -3.75 -1.38
N THR A 204 -10.57 -4.78 -0.64
CA THR A 204 -9.72 -5.87 -1.14
C THR A 204 -10.46 -7.20 -1.11
N TRP A 205 -10.16 -8.07 -2.07
CA TRP A 205 -10.64 -9.44 -2.07
C TRP A 205 -9.53 -10.40 -2.47
N TYR A 206 -9.32 -11.42 -1.64
CA TYR A 206 -8.25 -12.38 -1.82
C TYR A 206 -8.79 -13.65 -2.45
N ASP A 207 -8.07 -14.13 -3.47
CA ASP A 207 -8.23 -15.45 -4.07
C ASP A 207 -6.91 -16.23 -3.84
N ASP A 208 -6.89 -17.51 -4.16
CA ASP A 208 -5.72 -18.36 -3.93
C ASP A 208 -4.49 -17.81 -4.67
N ASN A 209 -4.68 -17.47 -5.96
CA ASN A 209 -3.60 -17.04 -6.86
C ASN A 209 -3.67 -15.55 -7.26
N THR A 210 -4.73 -14.82 -6.91
CA THR A 210 -4.93 -13.42 -7.31
C THR A 210 -5.43 -12.55 -6.16
N VAL A 211 -5.24 -11.24 -6.28
CA VAL A 211 -5.82 -10.24 -5.38
C VAL A 211 -6.63 -9.26 -6.21
N ASN A 212 -7.89 -9.04 -5.87
CA ASN A 212 -8.73 -8.03 -6.51
C ASN A 212 -8.77 -6.77 -5.63
N LEU A 213 -8.30 -5.66 -6.17
CA LEU A 213 -8.39 -4.34 -5.54
C LEU A 213 -9.54 -3.56 -6.16
N TYR A 214 -10.45 -3.04 -5.35
CA TYR A 214 -11.44 -2.06 -5.76
C TYR A 214 -10.88 -0.67 -5.47
N VAL A 215 -10.56 0.09 -6.52
CA VAL A 215 -9.81 1.34 -6.39
C VAL A 215 -10.51 2.52 -7.03
N THR A 216 -10.33 3.72 -6.48
CA THR A 216 -10.94 4.93 -7.00
C THR A 216 -9.99 6.12 -6.98
N ASP A 217 -10.14 7.03 -7.94
CA ASP A 217 -9.54 8.36 -7.91
C ASP A 217 -10.58 9.48 -7.72
N TYR A 218 -11.81 9.09 -7.38
CA TYR A 218 -13.00 9.93 -7.29
C TYR A 218 -13.36 10.65 -8.60
N THR A 219 -13.03 10.07 -9.76
CA THR A 219 -13.53 10.52 -11.06
C THR A 219 -14.53 9.53 -11.66
N VAL A 220 -15.49 10.04 -12.45
CA VAL A 220 -16.56 9.22 -13.04
C VAL A 220 -16.14 8.67 -14.40
N ASN A 221 -16.29 7.36 -14.62
CA ASN A 221 -16.12 6.72 -15.92
C ASN A 221 -17.36 5.87 -16.24
N LYS A 222 -18.02 6.19 -17.36
CA LYS A 222 -19.28 5.53 -17.77
C LYS A 222 -19.11 4.03 -18.05
N ALA A 223 -17.90 3.57 -18.34
CA ALA A 223 -17.64 2.16 -18.63
C ALA A 223 -17.45 1.28 -17.37
N LEU A 224 -17.50 1.87 -16.17
CA LEU A 224 -17.36 1.14 -14.91
C LEU A 224 -18.72 0.68 -14.35
N PHE A 225 -18.65 -0.27 -13.42
CA PHE A 225 -19.81 -0.71 -12.65
C PHE A 225 -20.41 0.44 -11.85
N ASN A 226 -21.75 0.46 -11.75
CA ASN A 226 -22.47 1.47 -10.99
C ASN A 226 -22.76 0.98 -9.57
N TYR A 227 -22.07 1.55 -8.59
CA TYR A 227 -22.29 1.24 -7.17
C TYR A 227 -23.35 2.20 -6.60
N ASP A 228 -24.64 1.97 -6.88
CA ASP A 228 -25.72 2.82 -6.34
C ASP A 228 -26.05 2.47 -4.87
N ASP A 229 -26.60 3.46 -4.16
CA ASP A 229 -26.90 3.42 -2.72
C ASP A 229 -28.18 2.62 -2.38
N ASP A 230 -28.84 1.99 -3.36
CA ASP A 230 -30.08 1.26 -3.15
C ASP A 230 -30.29 0.16 -4.21
N LYS A 231 -30.73 -1.03 -3.77
CA LYS A 231 -31.00 -2.28 -4.53
C LYS A 231 -29.92 -3.39 -4.59
N SER A 232 -29.24 -3.71 -3.48
CA SER A 232 -28.61 -5.05 -3.37
C SER A 232 -28.92 -5.80 -2.09
N ASP A 233 -29.80 -5.29 -1.24
CA ASP A 233 -30.09 -5.91 0.05
C ASP A 233 -31.44 -6.61 0.15
N ASN A 234 -32.32 -6.55 -0.86
CA ASN A 234 -33.49 -7.44 -0.96
C ASN A 234 -33.90 -7.60 -2.43
N GLU A 235 -34.27 -8.83 -2.78
CA GLU A 235 -34.85 -9.31 -4.04
C GLU A 235 -33.84 -9.93 -5.02
N ASP A 236 -33.93 -11.26 -5.06
CA ASP A 236 -33.36 -12.17 -6.05
C ASP A 236 -33.59 -11.67 -7.47
N GLU A 237 -32.56 -11.71 -8.31
CA GLU A 237 -32.71 -12.13 -9.69
C GLU A 237 -31.36 -12.55 -10.30
N ASP A 238 -31.38 -13.79 -10.80
CA ASP A 238 -30.38 -14.43 -11.64
C ASP A 238 -29.90 -13.52 -12.77
N GLU A 239 -28.59 -13.48 -13.01
CA GLU A 239 -27.99 -13.97 -14.26
C GLU A 239 -26.46 -13.78 -14.24
N GLY A 240 -25.73 -14.90 -14.28
CA GLY A 240 -24.46 -14.99 -14.99
C GLY A 240 -23.17 -14.66 -14.23
N GLU A 241 -22.58 -15.72 -13.65
CA GLU A 241 -21.13 -15.98 -13.52
C GLU A 241 -20.42 -15.72 -12.17
N GLY A 242 -20.40 -16.79 -11.36
CA GLY A 242 -19.21 -17.30 -10.68
C GLY A 242 -18.58 -16.45 -9.57
N ARG A 243 -19.04 -16.62 -8.32
CA ARG A 243 -18.20 -16.79 -7.11
C ARG A 243 -19.06 -17.15 -5.87
N THR A 244 -19.08 -18.45 -5.60
CA THR A 244 -19.08 -19.14 -4.29
C THR A 244 -19.97 -18.60 -3.14
N GLY A 245 -21.18 -19.17 -3.04
CA GLY A 245 -21.61 -19.93 -1.85
C GLY A 245 -22.29 -19.22 -0.67
N ASP A 246 -23.62 -19.03 -0.71
CA ASP A 246 -24.53 -19.37 0.42
C ASP A 246 -26.03 -19.44 0.05
N ARG A 247 -26.41 -20.34 -0.87
CA ARG A 247 -27.83 -20.60 -1.23
C ARG A 247 -28.79 -20.88 -0.04
N PHE A 248 -28.26 -21.14 1.16
CA PHE A 248 -29.02 -21.51 2.36
C PHE A 248 -28.76 -20.60 3.58
N GLY A 249 -28.09 -19.45 3.43
CA GLY A 249 -28.05 -18.42 4.48
C GLY A 249 -27.28 -18.78 5.76
N TYR A 250 -26.29 -19.68 5.68
CA TYR A 250 -25.45 -20.09 6.82
C TYR A 250 -24.38 -19.06 7.21
N LEU A 251 -24.18 -18.01 6.42
CA LEU A 251 -23.22 -16.95 6.72
C LEU A 251 -23.82 -15.95 7.75
N GLY A 252 -23.24 -15.95 8.95
CA GLY A 252 -23.67 -15.12 10.08
C GLY A 252 -23.56 -13.61 9.81
N THR A 253 -24.22 -12.80 10.65
CA THR A 253 -24.35 -11.33 10.53
C THR A 253 -23.04 -10.58 10.23
N SER A 254 -21.87 -11.12 10.63
CA SER A 254 -20.55 -10.53 10.38
C SER A 254 -20.16 -10.44 8.90
N THR A 255 -20.59 -11.38 8.04
CA THR A 255 -20.29 -11.31 6.60
C THR A 255 -21.22 -10.36 5.86
N ARG A 256 -22.42 -10.11 6.39
CA ARG A 256 -23.34 -9.08 5.87
C ARG A 256 -22.79 -7.66 6.10
N VAL A 257 -22.09 -7.42 7.22
CA VAL A 257 -21.43 -6.12 7.49
C VAL A 257 -20.25 -5.86 6.53
N ASN A 258 -19.55 -6.91 6.08
CA ASN A 258 -18.49 -6.83 5.04
C ASN A 258 -19.04 -6.69 3.60
N ARG A 259 -20.37 -6.81 3.41
CA ARG A 259 -21.03 -6.56 2.12
C ARG A 259 -21.43 -5.09 1.92
N ILE A 260 -21.40 -4.26 2.98
CA ILE A 260 -21.75 -2.84 2.88
C ILE A 260 -20.68 -2.11 2.07
N TRP A 261 -21.07 -1.53 0.94
CA TRP A 261 -20.21 -0.71 0.10
C TRP A 261 -19.79 0.57 0.83
N ARG A 262 -18.48 0.76 1.06
CA ARG A 262 -17.92 1.95 1.75
C ARG A 262 -17.23 2.93 0.79
N GLY A 263 -17.21 2.62 -0.50
CA GLY A 263 -16.60 3.42 -1.55
C GLY A 263 -17.47 4.56 -2.05
N PRO A 264 -16.96 5.36 -3.00
CA PRO A 264 -17.80 6.30 -3.72
C PRO A 264 -18.90 5.55 -4.48
N HIS A 265 -20.11 6.04 -4.37
CA HIS A 265 -21.25 5.58 -5.15
C HIS A 265 -21.13 6.03 -6.60
N GLY A 266 -21.82 5.31 -7.48
CA GLY A 266 -21.83 5.57 -8.90
C GLY A 266 -20.74 4.80 -9.66
N ARG A 267 -20.41 5.27 -10.87
CA ARG A 267 -19.41 4.67 -11.76
C ARG A 267 -18.01 5.28 -11.54
N MET A 268 -17.48 5.11 -10.34
CA MET A 268 -16.23 5.77 -9.89
C MET A 268 -15.16 4.79 -9.41
N THR A 269 -15.47 3.49 -9.37
CA THR A 269 -14.57 2.47 -8.82
C THR A 269 -14.19 1.46 -9.88
N LEU A 270 -12.88 1.30 -10.08
CA LEU A 270 -12.26 0.36 -10.99
C LEU A 270 -11.85 -0.88 -10.20
N GLN A 271 -12.21 -2.07 -10.69
CA GLN A 271 -11.65 -3.32 -10.19
C GLN A 271 -10.31 -3.59 -10.87
N VAL A 272 -9.27 -3.89 -10.09
CA VAL A 272 -7.93 -4.24 -10.58
C VAL A 272 -7.53 -5.62 -10.05
N THR A 273 -7.36 -6.57 -10.95
CA THR A 273 -6.92 -7.95 -10.63
C THR A 273 -5.40 -8.05 -10.68
N LEU A 274 -4.79 -8.45 -9.58
CA LEU A 274 -3.34 -8.61 -9.42
C LEU A 274 -2.96 -10.08 -9.50
N TRP A 275 -1.98 -10.40 -10.34
CA TRP A 275 -1.32 -11.70 -10.42
C TRP A 275 0.05 -11.65 -9.71
N GLN A 276 0.67 -12.80 -9.47
CA GLN A 276 2.03 -12.85 -8.92
C GLN A 276 3.02 -12.06 -9.79
N PRO A 277 4.05 -11.40 -9.21
CA PRO A 277 4.37 -11.30 -7.79
C PRO A 277 3.51 -10.25 -7.05
N HIS A 278 2.78 -9.40 -7.79
CA HIS A 278 2.02 -8.27 -7.25
C HIS A 278 0.95 -8.71 -6.25
N SER A 279 0.33 -9.87 -6.48
CA SER A 279 -0.65 -10.45 -5.57
C SER A 279 -0.05 -10.84 -4.20
N ALA A 280 1.19 -11.34 -4.18
CA ALA A 280 1.87 -11.67 -2.92
C ALA A 280 2.21 -10.39 -2.16
N TYR A 281 2.86 -9.43 -2.84
CA TYR A 281 3.16 -8.13 -2.26
C TYR A 281 1.91 -7.42 -1.71
N ALA A 282 0.79 -7.44 -2.45
CA ALA A 282 -0.45 -6.80 -2.02
C ALA A 282 -1.11 -7.49 -0.81
N LYS A 283 -0.96 -8.81 -0.64
CA LYS A 283 -1.44 -9.53 0.55
C LYS A 283 -0.73 -9.04 1.81
N ASP A 284 0.56 -8.79 1.71
CA ASP A 284 1.40 -8.46 2.87
C ASP A 284 1.40 -6.95 3.16
N ASN A 285 1.26 -6.10 2.14
CA ASN A 285 1.52 -4.65 2.27
C ASN A 285 0.29 -3.76 2.01
N VAL A 286 -0.70 -4.20 1.21
CA VAL A 286 -1.81 -3.33 0.79
C VAL A 286 -3.04 -3.56 1.67
N GLN A 287 -3.43 -2.53 2.42
CA GLN A 287 -4.62 -2.53 3.28
C GLN A 287 -5.78 -1.72 2.66
N GLU A 288 -7.01 -1.98 3.10
CA GLU A 288 -8.15 -1.12 2.79
C GLU A 288 -7.93 0.29 3.35
N ASP A 289 -8.45 1.30 2.65
CA ASP A 289 -8.24 2.73 2.89
C ASP A 289 -6.83 3.27 2.63
N SER A 290 -5.87 2.43 2.19
CA SER A 290 -4.55 2.86 1.74
C SER A 290 -4.57 3.55 0.36
N TYR A 291 -3.49 4.28 0.05
CA TYR A 291 -3.28 4.85 -1.28
C TYR A 291 -2.12 4.15 -1.97
N VAL A 292 -2.30 3.87 -3.26
CA VAL A 292 -1.31 3.13 -4.05
C VAL A 292 -1.11 3.77 -5.41
N ALA A 293 0.13 3.79 -5.86
CA ALA A 293 0.49 3.96 -7.26
C ALA A 293 0.60 2.57 -7.90
N LEU A 294 -0.19 2.37 -8.95
CA LEU A 294 -0.21 1.15 -9.76
C LEU A 294 0.42 1.45 -11.11
N ASN A 295 1.47 0.72 -11.45
CA ASN A 295 2.19 0.91 -12.69
C ASN A 295 1.83 -0.19 -13.69
N ASN A 296 1.68 0.21 -14.96
CA ASN A 296 1.44 -0.66 -16.08
C ASN A 296 0.15 -1.49 -15.96
N VAL A 297 -0.92 -0.87 -15.46
CA VAL A 297 -2.23 -1.52 -15.37
C VAL A 297 -2.78 -1.75 -16.76
N HIS A 298 -3.02 -3.01 -17.12
CA HIS A 298 -3.63 -3.36 -18.40
C HIS A 298 -5.14 -3.22 -18.29
N ILE A 299 -5.70 -2.25 -19.00
CA ILE A 299 -7.13 -1.97 -19.01
C ILE A 299 -7.80 -2.86 -20.04
N LYS A 300 -8.72 -3.71 -19.60
CA LYS A 300 -9.48 -4.64 -20.45
C LYS A 300 -10.97 -4.34 -20.34
N SER A 301 -11.71 -4.79 -21.35
CA SER A 301 -13.16 -4.92 -21.25
C SER A 301 -13.48 -6.35 -20.90
N GLU A 302 -14.28 -6.54 -19.85
CA GLU A 302 -14.85 -7.83 -19.50
C GLU A 302 -15.71 -8.34 -20.67
N THR A 303 -15.52 -9.60 -21.05
CA THR A 303 -16.10 -10.16 -22.29
C THR A 303 -17.62 -10.33 -22.19
N GLN A 304 -18.15 -10.52 -20.98
CA GLN A 304 -19.58 -10.79 -20.75
C GLN A 304 -20.38 -9.51 -20.48
N THR A 305 -19.88 -8.63 -19.62
CA THR A 305 -20.62 -7.41 -19.22
C THR A 305 -20.23 -6.18 -20.04
N GLY A 306 -19.13 -6.25 -20.79
CA GLY A 306 -18.55 -5.11 -21.52
C GLY A 306 -17.96 -4.02 -20.63
N ARG A 307 -17.88 -4.24 -19.30
CA ARG A 307 -17.36 -3.26 -18.34
C ARG A 307 -15.85 -3.20 -18.36
N THR A 308 -15.31 -2.04 -17.98
CA THR A 308 -13.86 -1.83 -17.92
C THR A 308 -13.29 -2.35 -16.60
N GLU A 309 -12.25 -3.18 -16.68
CA GLU A 309 -11.47 -3.69 -15.55
C GLU A 309 -9.97 -3.46 -15.79
N GLY A 310 -9.19 -3.44 -14.71
CA GLY A 310 -7.75 -3.40 -14.74
C GLY A 310 -7.14 -4.76 -14.40
N VAL A 311 -6.01 -5.09 -15.01
CA VAL A 311 -5.26 -6.30 -14.67
C VAL A 311 -3.77 -5.98 -14.63
N ILE A 312 -3.08 -6.39 -13.56
CA ILE A 312 -1.62 -6.34 -13.46
C ILE A 312 -1.11 -7.77 -13.50
N HIS A 313 -0.46 -8.12 -14.60
CA HIS A 313 0.20 -9.41 -14.76
C HIS A 313 1.67 -9.33 -14.33
N THR A 314 2.27 -10.49 -14.08
CA THR A 314 3.72 -10.65 -13.98
C THR A 314 4.39 -9.98 -15.17
N ASP A 315 5.39 -9.13 -14.90
CA ASP A 315 6.18 -8.55 -15.97
C ASP A 315 6.98 -9.68 -16.65
N ARG A 316 6.89 -9.76 -17.98
CA ARG A 316 7.56 -10.82 -18.75
C ARG A 316 9.08 -10.65 -18.80
N MET A 317 9.56 -9.42 -18.61
CA MET A 317 10.96 -9.04 -18.63
C MET A 317 11.57 -9.00 -17.22
N TYR A 318 10.79 -8.57 -16.23
CA TYR A 318 11.21 -8.49 -14.83
C TYR A 318 10.21 -9.21 -13.92
N PRO A 319 10.23 -10.55 -13.86
CA PRO A 319 9.21 -11.31 -13.13
C PRO A 319 9.08 -10.94 -11.65
N ASP A 320 10.16 -10.51 -11.01
CA ASP A 320 10.19 -10.11 -9.59
C ASP A 320 9.81 -8.65 -9.37
N LYS A 321 9.65 -7.86 -10.45
CA LYS A 321 9.29 -6.44 -10.34
C LYS A 321 7.85 -6.30 -9.87
N VAL A 322 7.69 -5.68 -8.72
CA VAL A 322 6.39 -5.28 -8.18
C VAL A 322 6.01 -3.90 -8.74
N GLY A 323 4.84 -3.85 -9.39
CA GLY A 323 4.28 -2.64 -10.02
C GLY A 323 3.33 -1.88 -9.10
N ILE A 324 3.46 -2.08 -7.79
CA ILE A 324 2.65 -1.47 -6.74
C ILE A 324 3.59 -0.70 -5.84
N ARG A 325 3.26 0.56 -5.58
CA ARG A 325 3.96 1.40 -4.61
C ARG A 325 2.93 2.00 -3.66
N LEU A 326 3.12 1.82 -2.35
CA LEU A 326 2.33 2.50 -1.34
C LEU A 326 2.64 4.00 -1.38
N LEU A 327 1.59 4.80 -1.20
CA LEU A 327 1.69 6.24 -1.09
C LEU A 327 1.36 6.64 0.35
N ASP A 328 2.29 7.30 1.00
CA ASP A 328 2.13 7.78 2.38
C ASP A 328 1.67 9.24 2.40
N ASP A 329 1.69 9.91 3.54
CA ASP A 329 1.30 11.31 3.61
C ASP A 329 2.40 12.30 3.19
N GLU A 330 3.63 11.83 3.05
CA GLU A 330 4.85 12.58 2.72
C GLU A 330 5.20 12.56 1.23
N ASP A 331 4.55 11.69 0.45
CA ASP A 331 4.61 11.73 -1.00
C ASP A 331 4.15 13.11 -1.55
N ASP A 332 5.13 13.90 -1.98
CA ASP A 332 4.94 15.21 -2.63
C ASP A 332 4.42 15.12 -4.09
N ASP A 333 3.97 13.94 -4.55
CA ASP A 333 3.45 13.77 -5.91
C ASP A 333 2.20 14.66 -6.10
N PRO A 334 2.24 15.65 -7.02
CA PRO A 334 1.10 16.55 -7.24
C PRO A 334 -0.20 15.80 -7.58
N ARG A 335 -0.09 14.67 -8.26
CA ARG A 335 -1.22 13.83 -8.69
C ARG A 335 -1.91 13.17 -7.49
N PHE A 336 -1.13 12.85 -6.46
CA PHE A 336 -1.61 12.28 -5.22
C PHE A 336 -2.26 13.33 -4.31
N LEU A 337 -1.69 14.54 -4.24
CA LEU A 337 -2.34 15.67 -3.57
C LEU A 337 -3.70 16.01 -4.21
N GLU A 338 -3.79 15.99 -5.55
CA GLU A 338 -5.04 16.18 -6.27
C GLU A 338 -6.06 15.08 -5.95
N LEU A 339 -5.62 13.82 -5.82
CA LEU A 339 -6.47 12.71 -5.38
C LEU A 339 -7.08 12.98 -3.99
N LYS A 340 -6.28 13.40 -3.00
CA LYS A 340 -6.76 13.75 -1.66
C LYS A 340 -7.78 14.89 -1.70
N GLN A 341 -7.56 15.89 -2.56
CA GLN A 341 -8.52 16.98 -2.76
C GLN A 341 -9.84 16.45 -3.34
N ARG A 342 -9.81 15.62 -4.38
CA ARG A 342 -11.01 15.00 -4.96
C ARG A 342 -11.78 14.14 -3.95
N LYS A 343 -11.09 13.36 -3.10
CA LYS A 343 -11.70 12.61 -1.98
C LYS A 343 -12.47 13.54 -1.05
N ARG A 344 -11.83 14.60 -0.55
CA ARG A 344 -12.46 15.57 0.36
C ARG A 344 -13.69 16.22 -0.26
N GLU A 345 -13.58 16.64 -1.52
CA GLU A 345 -14.66 17.29 -2.24
C GLU A 345 -15.85 16.36 -2.47
N TYR A 346 -15.59 15.12 -2.89
CA TYR A 346 -16.63 14.10 -3.06
C TYR A 346 -17.43 13.91 -1.76
N TRP A 347 -16.75 13.68 -0.63
CA TRP A 347 -17.43 13.45 0.65
C TRP A 347 -18.14 14.70 1.18
N ARG A 348 -17.63 15.90 0.89
CA ARG A 348 -18.30 17.17 1.21
C ARG A 348 -19.60 17.30 0.42
N GLN A 349 -19.57 17.07 -0.90
CA GLN A 349 -20.74 17.11 -1.75
C GLN A 349 -21.75 16.02 -1.39
N ASN A 350 -21.30 14.80 -1.08
CA ASN A 350 -22.19 13.71 -0.73
C ASN A 350 -22.95 13.98 0.58
N LYS A 351 -22.29 14.60 1.57
CA LYS A 351 -22.94 15.08 2.81
C LYS A 351 -24.03 16.14 2.51
N LEU A 352 -23.75 17.07 1.59
CA LEU A 352 -24.71 18.10 1.18
C LEU A 352 -25.89 17.51 0.40
N LYS A 353 -25.64 16.63 -0.58
CA LYS A 353 -26.68 15.96 -1.37
C LYS A 353 -27.58 15.09 -0.50
N ARG A 354 -27.02 14.31 0.42
CA ARG A 354 -27.82 13.55 1.41
C ARG A 354 -28.65 14.48 2.32
N GLY A 355 -28.15 15.68 2.62
CA GLY A 355 -28.91 16.72 3.33
C GLY A 355 -30.05 17.31 2.51
N GLN A 356 -29.83 17.60 1.23
CA GLN A 356 -30.80 18.18 0.30
C GLN A 356 -31.88 17.18 -0.14
N ILE A 357 -31.51 15.93 -0.43
CA ILE A 357 -32.45 14.85 -0.75
C ILE A 357 -33.39 14.60 0.45
N ALA A 358 -32.89 14.69 1.68
CA ALA A 358 -33.70 14.60 2.89
C ALA A 358 -34.64 15.81 3.11
N GLU A 359 -34.39 16.93 2.44
CA GLU A 359 -35.20 18.16 2.49
C GLU A 359 -36.22 18.21 1.33
N GLU A 360 -35.88 17.74 0.14
CA GLU A 360 -36.73 17.67 -1.06
C GLU A 360 -37.72 16.50 -1.07
N LEU A 361 -37.36 15.31 -0.55
CA LEU A 361 -38.22 14.13 -0.59
C LEU A 361 -39.43 14.17 0.35
N GLY A 362 -39.62 15.25 1.12
CA GLY A 362 -40.85 15.46 1.90
C GLY A 362 -41.33 14.20 2.61
N GLU A 363 -40.44 13.48 3.29
CA GLU A 363 -40.79 12.18 3.89
C GLU A 363 -41.74 12.36 5.08
N GLU A 364 -43.04 12.41 4.81
CA GLU A 364 -44.09 12.13 5.79
C GLU A 364 -44.07 10.65 6.27
N GLY A 365 -43.21 9.81 5.67
CA GLY A 365 -42.96 8.42 6.02
C GLY A 365 -41.79 8.12 6.97
N GLY A 366 -41.02 9.11 7.45
CA GLY A 366 -40.06 8.96 8.57
C GLY A 366 -38.62 8.53 8.22
N PRO A 367 -37.64 9.09 8.94
CA PRO A 367 -37.36 8.62 10.29
C PRO A 367 -37.73 9.65 11.37
N LYS A 368 -38.99 9.58 11.83
CA LYS A 368 -39.56 10.34 12.97
C LYS A 368 -38.83 10.13 14.31
N LYS A 369 -37.69 9.44 14.37
CA LYS A 369 -36.87 9.29 15.58
C LYS A 369 -35.71 10.29 15.68
N ILE A 370 -35.12 10.76 14.57
CA ILE A 370 -33.93 11.65 14.62
C ILE A 370 -34.33 13.12 14.74
N THR A 371 -35.29 13.60 13.97
CA THR A 371 -35.81 14.99 14.06
C THR A 371 -36.61 15.24 15.34
N LYS A 372 -37.36 14.25 15.84
CA LYS A 372 -38.02 14.33 17.15
C LYS A 372 -37.00 14.30 18.30
N LYS A 373 -35.89 13.55 18.18
CA LYS A 373 -34.75 13.63 19.11
C LYS A 373 -34.11 15.01 19.05
N ARG A 374 -33.78 15.54 17.87
CA ARG A 374 -33.09 16.83 17.69
C ARG A 374 -33.96 18.01 18.15
N ARG A 375 -35.28 17.98 17.89
CA ARG A 375 -36.23 18.99 18.41
C ARG A 375 -36.46 18.84 19.92
N LYS A 376 -36.53 17.61 20.45
CA LYS A 376 -36.59 17.33 21.90
C LYS A 376 -35.28 17.72 22.61
N GLU A 377 -34.15 17.62 21.92
CA GLU A 377 -32.81 17.98 22.41
C GLU A 377 -32.59 19.49 22.37
N LEU A 378 -33.03 20.19 21.33
CA LEU A 378 -33.09 21.66 21.32
C LEU A 378 -34.03 22.21 22.40
N LEU A 379 -35.24 21.62 22.55
CA LEU A 379 -36.15 21.99 23.64
C LEU A 379 -35.56 21.69 25.02
N ARG A 380 -34.81 20.59 25.16
CA ARG A 380 -34.13 20.21 26.40
C ARG A 380 -32.92 21.07 26.69
N GLN A 381 -32.18 21.53 25.69
CA GLN A 381 -31.10 22.52 25.80
C GLN A 381 -31.65 23.89 26.17
N LYS A 382 -32.75 24.33 25.53
CA LYS A 382 -33.42 25.60 25.88
C LYS A 382 -33.98 25.56 27.31
N LYS A 383 -34.55 24.42 27.72
CA LYS A 383 -35.01 24.19 29.10
C LYS A 383 -33.85 24.07 30.10
N GLN A 384 -32.70 23.50 29.70
CA GLN A 384 -31.47 23.46 30.52
C GLN A 384 -30.81 24.84 30.63
N GLN A 385 -30.83 25.67 29.60
CA GLN A 385 -30.36 27.05 29.66
C GLN A 385 -31.26 27.90 30.54
N GLN A 386 -32.59 27.78 30.42
CA GLN A 386 -33.52 28.43 31.36
C GLN A 386 -33.36 27.91 32.79
N GLN A 387 -33.14 26.61 33.00
CA GLN A 387 -32.86 26.05 34.32
C GLN A 387 -31.49 26.47 34.87
N LYS A 388 -30.46 26.63 34.03
CA LYS A 388 -29.15 27.17 34.43
C LYS A 388 -29.24 28.66 34.78
N GLN A 389 -30.03 29.44 34.04
CA GLN A 389 -30.30 30.86 34.35
C GLN A 389 -31.13 31.01 35.63
N GLN A 390 -32.16 30.19 35.83
CA GLN A 390 -32.92 30.15 37.09
C GLN A 390 -32.11 29.59 38.27
N ALA A 391 -31.21 28.63 38.04
CA ALA A 391 -30.31 28.11 39.07
C ALA A 391 -29.15 29.06 39.39
N ALA A 392 -28.75 29.91 38.45
CA ALA A 392 -27.81 31.01 38.68
C ALA A 392 -28.48 32.12 39.50
N GLN A 393 -29.73 32.49 39.17
CA GLN A 393 -30.54 33.42 39.99
C GLN A 393 -30.84 32.87 41.38
N LYS A 394 -31.08 31.56 41.54
CA LYS A 394 -31.24 30.90 42.85
C LYS A 394 -29.92 30.63 43.59
N ARG A 395 -28.76 30.84 42.95
CA ARG A 395 -27.45 30.72 43.59
C ARG A 395 -26.99 32.05 44.21
N GLU A 396 -27.62 33.17 43.87
CA GLU A 396 -27.39 34.47 44.52
C GLU A 396 -28.12 34.59 45.86
N GLU A 397 -29.14 33.78 46.13
CA GLU A 397 -29.76 33.67 47.46
C GLU A 397 -29.13 32.50 48.22
N GLY A 398 -28.12 32.84 49.03
CA GLY A 398 -27.26 31.90 49.72
C GLY A 398 -27.99 30.91 50.64
N GLN A 399 -27.61 29.64 50.52
CA GLN A 399 -27.42 28.70 51.64
C GLN A 399 -26.62 27.46 51.15
N PRO A 400 -25.47 27.14 51.76
CA PRO A 400 -24.59 26.07 51.28
C PRO A 400 -24.91 24.68 51.87
N GLU A 401 -24.45 23.67 51.15
CA GLU A 401 -23.96 22.36 51.62
C GLU A 401 -24.88 21.16 51.93
N ILE A 402 -26.17 21.26 52.27
CA ILE A 402 -26.93 20.03 52.63
C ILE A 402 -27.62 19.34 51.42
N ALA A 403 -28.02 20.10 50.40
CA ALA A 403 -28.72 19.54 49.22
C ALA A 403 -27.80 18.77 48.24
N ALA A 404 -26.48 18.89 48.38
CA ALA A 404 -25.52 18.17 47.54
C ALA A 404 -25.39 16.69 47.92
N ILE A 405 -25.61 16.34 49.19
CA ILE A 405 -25.45 14.98 49.72
C ILE A 405 -26.58 14.07 49.21
N LEU A 406 -27.82 14.57 49.09
CA LEU A 406 -28.96 13.79 48.61
C LEU A 406 -28.98 13.55 47.09
N ARG A 407 -28.14 14.25 46.31
CA ARG A 407 -27.98 14.00 44.86
C ARG A 407 -26.86 12.99 44.54
N ALA A 408 -26.10 12.55 45.54
CA ALA A 408 -24.89 11.73 45.37
C ALA A 408 -25.15 10.27 44.93
N ASP A 409 -26.38 9.77 45.05
CA ASP A 409 -26.67 8.34 44.81
C ASP A 409 -26.96 7.95 43.35
N LYS A 410 -26.98 8.90 42.41
CA LYS A 410 -27.25 8.59 41.00
C LYS A 410 -25.96 8.66 40.18
N ALA A 411 -25.60 7.50 39.60
CA ALA A 411 -24.53 7.40 38.63
C ALA A 411 -24.72 8.43 37.50
N ASN A 412 -23.60 8.99 37.01
CA ASN A 412 -23.61 9.99 35.96
C ASN A 412 -24.36 9.44 34.72
N PRO A 413 -25.48 10.07 34.30
CA PRO A 413 -26.34 9.54 33.23
C PRO A 413 -25.68 9.54 31.86
N HIS A 414 -24.54 10.21 31.71
CA HIS A 414 -23.76 10.26 30.46
C HIS A 414 -22.81 9.07 30.31
N ILE A 415 -22.53 8.34 31.39
CA ILE A 415 -21.64 7.18 31.43
C ILE A 415 -22.48 5.90 31.40
N GLN A 416 -22.15 4.99 30.49
CA GLN A 416 -22.82 3.70 30.34
C GLN A 416 -21.80 2.58 30.31
N ALA A 417 -22.07 1.52 31.06
CA ALA A 417 -21.26 0.31 30.97
C ALA A 417 -21.48 -0.36 29.62
N LYS A 418 -20.40 -0.83 28.97
CA LYS A 418 -20.45 -1.63 27.73
C LYS A 418 -21.40 -2.83 27.87
N ASN A 419 -21.44 -3.44 29.07
CA ASN A 419 -22.28 -4.58 29.40
C ASN A 419 -23.24 -4.24 30.57
N PRO A 420 -24.38 -3.56 30.32
CA PRO A 420 -25.32 -3.14 31.36
C PRO A 420 -26.14 -4.30 31.97
N ALA A 421 -26.01 -5.53 31.47
CA ALA A 421 -26.61 -6.72 32.08
C ALA A 421 -25.74 -7.36 33.18
N LYS A 422 -24.42 -7.10 33.22
CA LYS A 422 -23.49 -7.73 34.18
C LYS A 422 -23.70 -7.20 35.59
N VAL A 423 -23.78 -8.03 36.63
CA VAL A 423 -24.00 -7.57 38.02
C VAL A 423 -22.88 -6.61 38.49
N CYS A 424 -23.25 -5.53 39.21
CA CYS A 424 -22.27 -4.63 39.84
C CYS A 424 -21.59 -5.30 41.03
N ARG A 425 -20.27 -5.18 41.15
CA ARG A 425 -19.48 -5.58 42.33
C ARG A 425 -18.84 -4.36 43.00
N THR A 426 -18.54 -4.47 44.29
CA THR A 426 -17.80 -3.44 45.04
C THR A 426 -16.31 -3.50 44.68
N LEU A 427 -15.56 -2.41 44.91
CA LEU A 427 -14.10 -2.43 44.75
C LEU A 427 -13.45 -3.44 45.70
N LEU A 428 -13.98 -3.59 46.92
CA LEU A 428 -13.51 -4.60 47.86
C LEU A 428 -13.60 -6.02 47.28
N ASP A 429 -14.74 -6.38 46.67
CA ASP A 429 -14.93 -7.71 46.07
C ASP A 429 -13.99 -7.94 44.88
N ILE A 430 -13.69 -6.88 44.12
CA ILE A 430 -12.78 -6.93 42.97
C ILE A 430 -11.34 -7.12 43.45
N LEU A 431 -10.92 -6.37 44.48
CA LEU A 431 -9.57 -6.44 45.04
C LEU A 431 -9.32 -7.73 45.81
N ALA A 432 -10.34 -8.27 46.50
CA ALA A 432 -10.24 -9.53 47.21
C ALA A 432 -10.03 -10.73 46.27
N ASN A 433 -10.37 -10.58 44.98
CA ASN A 433 -10.13 -11.49 43.85
C ASN A 433 -10.04 -12.98 44.26
N SER A 434 -11.18 -13.56 44.66
CA SER A 434 -11.27 -14.98 45.02
C SER A 434 -10.76 -15.83 43.86
N SER A 435 -9.67 -16.57 44.08
CA SER A 435 -9.04 -17.32 42.99
C SER A 435 -9.98 -18.39 42.44
N HIS A 436 -10.22 -18.39 41.13
CA HIS A 436 -10.96 -19.42 40.43
C HIS A 436 -10.14 -20.72 40.44
N VAL A 437 -10.66 -21.70 41.17
CA VAL A 437 -10.18 -23.07 41.17
C VAL A 437 -11.00 -23.83 40.13
N ALA A 438 -10.33 -24.40 39.12
CA ALA A 438 -10.95 -25.26 38.14
C ALA A 438 -10.90 -26.71 38.63
N SER A 439 -12.06 -27.37 38.72
CA SER A 439 -12.15 -28.79 39.08
C SER A 439 -12.22 -29.63 37.81
N LEU A 440 -11.22 -30.49 37.59
CA LEU A 440 -11.18 -31.45 36.48
C LEU A 440 -11.87 -32.77 36.86
N PRO A 441 -12.35 -33.57 35.88
CA PRO A 441 -12.84 -34.92 36.13
C PRO A 441 -11.76 -35.76 36.84
N GLY A 442 -12.08 -36.33 37.99
CA GLY A 442 -11.12 -37.05 38.84
C GLY A 442 -10.75 -36.34 40.16
N GLY A 443 -11.36 -35.19 40.47
CA GLY A 443 -11.19 -34.51 41.76
C GLY A 443 -9.91 -33.68 41.88
N ILE A 444 -9.23 -33.42 40.75
CA ILE A 444 -8.05 -32.57 40.71
C ILE A 444 -8.49 -31.12 40.63
N GLU A 445 -8.14 -30.36 41.66
CA GLU A 445 -8.35 -28.92 41.74
C GLU A 445 -7.09 -28.17 41.28
N TYR A 446 -7.24 -27.32 40.27
CA TYR A 446 -6.13 -26.52 39.73
C TYR A 446 -6.45 -25.03 39.81
N ARG A 447 -5.54 -24.25 40.41
CA ARG A 447 -5.62 -22.78 40.48
C ARG A 447 -4.97 -22.16 39.25
N LEU A 448 -5.72 -21.36 38.50
CA LEU A 448 -5.18 -20.67 37.33
C LEU A 448 -4.12 -19.62 37.75
N PRO A 449 -2.99 -19.52 37.02
CA PRO A 449 -1.90 -18.60 37.37
C PRO A 449 -2.26 -17.12 37.18
N PHE A 450 -3.20 -16.82 36.29
CA PHE A 450 -3.77 -15.49 36.10
C PHE A 450 -5.23 -15.60 35.68
N GLN A 451 -5.98 -14.51 35.86
CA GLN A 451 -7.38 -14.44 35.46
C GLN A 451 -7.61 -13.17 34.65
N ASN A 452 -8.14 -13.34 33.44
CA ASN A 452 -8.63 -12.23 32.64
C ASN A 452 -10.12 -12.02 32.95
N VAL A 453 -10.43 -11.09 33.86
CA VAL A 453 -11.81 -10.86 34.33
C VAL A 453 -12.23 -9.43 34.06
N ASN A 454 -13.36 -9.28 33.38
CA ASN A 454 -14.03 -7.98 33.22
C ASN A 454 -15.01 -7.75 34.37
N TYR A 455 -14.95 -6.63 35.09
CA TYR A 455 -15.92 -6.31 36.16
C TYR A 455 -16.85 -5.16 35.77
N ARG A 456 -18.01 -5.08 36.42
CA ARG A 456 -18.85 -3.88 36.42
C ARG A 456 -18.91 -3.34 37.84
N THR A 457 -18.65 -2.07 38.03
CA THR A 457 -18.71 -1.42 39.34
C THR A 457 -19.25 -0.01 39.23
N THR A 458 -19.66 0.58 40.34
CA THR A 458 -20.09 1.97 40.44
C THR A 458 -19.20 2.66 41.45
N VAL A 459 -18.45 3.65 40.97
CA VAL A 459 -17.38 4.28 41.74
C VAL A 459 -17.54 5.79 41.74
N ARG A 460 -16.90 6.43 42.72
CA ARG A 460 -16.69 7.87 42.78
C ARG A 460 -15.25 8.19 42.40
N VAL A 461 -15.06 9.15 41.50
CA VAL A 461 -13.73 9.71 41.22
C VAL A 461 -13.36 10.67 42.36
N VAL A 462 -12.23 10.43 42.98
CA VAL A 462 -11.69 11.21 44.12
C VAL A 462 -10.60 12.15 43.65
N ASP A 463 -9.81 11.70 42.68
CA ASP A 463 -8.67 12.43 42.14
C ASP A 463 -8.37 11.95 40.71
N PHE A 464 -7.51 12.67 40.00
CA PHE A 464 -7.07 12.31 38.66
C PHE A 464 -5.61 12.72 38.42
N PHE A 465 -4.99 12.09 37.45
CA PHE A 465 -3.62 12.39 37.02
C PHE A 465 -3.52 12.25 35.50
N PRO A 466 -2.83 13.16 34.78
CA PRO A 466 -2.06 14.33 35.26
C PRO A 466 -2.90 15.43 35.93
N PRO A 467 -2.31 16.38 36.69
CA PRO A 467 -3.08 17.43 37.38
C PRO A 467 -3.73 18.45 36.42
N ASP A 468 -3.19 18.62 35.21
CA ASP A 468 -3.82 19.38 34.14
C ASP A 468 -4.65 18.44 33.25
N ILE A 469 -5.87 18.86 32.91
CA ILE A 469 -6.76 18.12 32.02
C ILE A 469 -6.22 18.16 30.58
N SER A 470 -5.52 19.24 30.21
CA SER A 470 -4.90 19.40 28.90
C SER A 470 -3.88 18.29 28.62
N ASP A 471 -3.24 17.77 29.67
CA ASP A 471 -2.25 16.68 29.60
C ASP A 471 -2.90 15.29 29.57
N PHE A 472 -4.24 15.18 29.57
CA PHE A 472 -4.90 13.88 29.43
C PHE A 472 -4.75 13.31 28.02
N ALA A 473 -4.64 14.18 27.01
CA ALA A 473 -4.31 13.78 25.66
C ALA A 473 -2.79 13.95 25.50
N VAL A 474 -2.11 12.88 25.13
CA VAL A 474 -0.66 12.89 24.91
C VAL A 474 -0.37 12.57 23.45
N SER A 475 0.73 13.15 22.96
CA SER A 475 1.30 12.76 21.70
C SER A 475 1.81 11.32 21.80
N TYR A 476 1.25 10.43 20.98
CA TYR A 476 1.73 9.08 20.78
C TYR A 476 3.15 9.17 20.25
N ASN A 477 4.11 8.81 21.10
CA ASN A 477 5.49 8.71 20.72
C ASN A 477 5.85 7.22 20.59
N PRO A 478 6.12 6.72 19.37
CA PRO A 478 6.48 5.32 19.15
C PRO A 478 7.76 4.90 19.89
N ASP A 479 8.57 5.87 20.36
CA ASP A 479 9.85 5.60 21.04
C ASP A 479 9.71 5.00 22.46
N TYR A 480 8.51 4.96 23.06
CA TYR A 480 8.30 4.43 24.44
C TYR A 480 7.75 2.99 24.52
N GLU A 481 7.45 2.34 23.38
CA GLU A 481 7.14 0.89 23.31
C GLU A 481 8.42 0.06 23.05
N THR A 482 9.53 0.41 23.70
CA THR A 482 10.72 -0.45 23.72
C THR A 482 10.52 -1.58 24.74
N SER A 483 9.69 -2.56 24.41
CA SER A 483 9.73 -3.88 25.01
C SER A 483 9.32 -4.93 23.96
N GLU A 484 10.36 -5.46 23.32
CA GLU A 484 10.50 -6.80 22.75
C GLU A 484 9.37 -7.31 21.84
N ASP A 485 9.72 -7.44 20.55
CA ASP A 485 9.01 -8.08 19.43
C ASP A 485 8.23 -7.13 18.51
N ASP A 486 8.98 -6.37 17.69
CA ASP A 486 8.76 -6.22 16.23
C ASP A 486 9.77 -5.18 15.72
N GLU A 487 10.89 -5.66 15.17
CA GLU A 487 11.89 -4.82 14.49
C GLU A 487 11.41 -4.48 13.06
N ASP A 488 11.65 -3.22 12.69
CA ASP A 488 11.62 -2.60 11.34
C ASP A 488 10.25 -2.07 10.85
N ASP A 489 10.05 -0.81 10.43
CA ASP A 489 10.96 0.32 10.20
C ASP A 489 10.14 1.64 10.23
N VAL A 490 10.76 2.67 10.80
CA VAL A 490 10.23 3.98 11.15
C VAL A 490 10.82 5.04 10.21
N SER A 491 10.03 5.53 9.25
CA SER A 491 10.29 6.85 8.65
C SER A 491 9.10 7.33 7.80
N SER A 492 8.04 7.78 8.46
CA SER A 492 7.15 8.82 7.91
C SER A 492 7.07 9.90 8.98
N THR A 493 7.16 11.16 8.58
CA THR A 493 6.98 12.33 9.47
C THR A 493 5.91 12.06 10.51
N ARG A 494 6.26 12.30 11.77
CA ARG A 494 5.41 12.01 12.91
C ARG A 494 4.20 12.94 12.84
N ARG A 495 3.14 12.55 12.11
CA ARG A 495 1.79 12.99 12.42
C ARG A 495 1.59 12.57 13.87
N VAL A 496 1.64 13.55 14.75
CA VAL A 496 1.43 13.35 16.18
C VAL A 496 0.05 12.72 16.32
N ARG A 497 0.02 11.40 16.48
CA ARG A 497 -1.20 10.67 16.79
C ARG A 497 -1.48 11.01 18.24
N TRP A 498 -2.63 11.57 18.55
CA TRP A 498 -2.98 11.86 19.94
C TRP A 498 -3.68 10.64 20.53
N GLU A 499 -3.31 10.28 21.74
CA GLU A 499 -4.01 9.27 22.52
C GLU A 499 -4.42 9.83 23.88
N TRP A 500 -5.57 9.38 24.38
CA TRP A 500 -5.91 9.62 25.76
C TRP A 500 -5.03 8.75 26.65
N ARG A 501 -4.46 9.34 27.70
CA ARG A 501 -3.67 8.64 28.70
C ARG A 501 -3.78 9.37 30.04
N PHE A 502 -4.68 8.91 30.88
CA PHE A 502 -4.84 9.48 32.22
C PHE A 502 -5.25 8.40 33.23
N CYS A 503 -5.10 8.70 34.50
CA CYS A 503 -5.44 7.83 35.60
C CYS A 503 -6.51 8.50 36.46
N LEU A 504 -7.55 7.74 36.81
CA LEU A 504 -8.56 8.16 37.78
C LEU A 504 -8.32 7.42 39.09
N LEU A 505 -8.25 8.16 40.19
CA LEU A 505 -8.28 7.58 41.53
C LEU A 505 -9.74 7.44 41.95
N VAL A 506 -10.17 6.21 42.19
CA VAL A 506 -11.58 5.92 42.47
C VAL A 506 -11.78 5.23 43.80
N GLU A 507 -12.93 5.47 44.42
CA GLU A 507 -13.41 4.77 45.62
C GLU A 507 -14.85 4.25 45.39
N ASP A 508 -15.32 3.34 46.25
CA ASP A 508 -16.69 2.81 46.15
C ASP A 508 -17.72 3.95 46.24
N ALA A 509 -18.74 3.92 45.36
CA ALA A 509 -19.74 4.98 45.32
C ALA A 509 -20.60 5.07 46.59
N LYS A 510 -20.72 3.95 47.32
CA LYS A 510 -21.45 3.85 48.59
C LYS A 510 -20.47 3.42 49.66
N ILE A 511 -20.08 4.35 50.53
CA ILE A 511 -19.21 4.08 51.67
C ILE A 511 -20.07 4.13 52.93
N ALA A 512 -20.18 3.01 53.64
CA ALA A 512 -20.83 3.01 54.95
C ALA A 512 -20.00 3.86 55.94
N PRO A 513 -20.63 4.60 56.88
CA PRO A 513 -19.91 5.38 57.88
C PRO A 513 -18.93 4.48 58.67
N GLY A 514 -17.64 4.80 58.65
CA GLY A 514 -16.59 4.04 59.35
C GLY A 514 -15.89 2.95 58.53
N GLN A 515 -16.28 2.72 57.27
CA GLN A 515 -15.62 1.74 56.39
C GLN A 515 -14.31 2.31 55.79
N SER A 516 -13.28 1.46 55.67
CA SER A 516 -12.02 1.82 55.03
C SER A 516 -12.25 2.21 53.56
N ARG A 517 -11.72 3.36 53.15
CA ARG A 517 -11.83 3.87 51.78
C ARG A 517 -10.84 3.13 50.88
N ASN A 518 -11.31 2.08 50.21
CA ASN A 518 -10.51 1.37 49.22
C ASN A 518 -10.37 2.25 47.98
N ARG A 519 -9.16 2.72 47.73
CA ARG A 519 -8.84 3.55 46.56
C ARG A 519 -8.10 2.73 45.52
N VAL A 520 -8.57 2.79 44.29
CA VAL A 520 -7.98 2.06 43.16
C VAL A 520 -7.61 3.05 42.07
N LYS A 521 -6.47 2.82 41.43
CA LYS A 521 -6.05 3.55 40.24
C LYS A 521 -6.65 2.87 39.01
N LEU A 522 -7.48 3.60 38.28
CA LEU A 522 -8.00 3.18 36.98
C LEU A 522 -7.24 3.91 35.89
N PHE A 523 -6.45 3.17 35.14
CA PHE A 523 -5.80 3.69 33.94
C PHE A 523 -6.80 3.69 32.80
N VAL A 524 -6.96 4.85 32.17
CA VAL A 524 -7.89 5.05 31.05
C VAL A 524 -7.06 5.48 29.85
N SER A 525 -7.11 4.69 28.78
CA SER A 525 -6.37 4.99 27.55
C SER A 525 -7.13 4.65 26.27
N GLY A 526 -6.66 5.23 25.17
CA GLY A 526 -7.11 4.90 23.81
C GLY A 526 -8.63 4.95 23.63
N ALA A 527 -9.20 3.89 23.05
CA ALA A 527 -10.62 3.83 22.72
C ALA A 527 -11.54 3.89 23.96
N GLU A 528 -11.09 3.41 25.12
CA GLU A 528 -11.90 3.40 26.35
C GLU A 528 -12.18 4.83 26.84
N ALA A 529 -11.18 5.70 26.73
CA ALA A 529 -11.33 7.12 27.03
C ALA A 529 -12.28 7.82 26.04
N VAL A 530 -12.26 7.47 24.76
CA VAL A 530 -13.20 8.01 23.76
C VAL A 530 -14.64 7.65 24.13
N PHE A 531 -14.90 6.43 24.62
CA PHE A 531 -16.23 6.06 25.11
C PHE A 531 -16.62 6.78 26.40
N LEU A 532 -15.66 7.00 27.31
CA LEU A 532 -15.88 7.69 28.58
C LEU A 532 -16.18 9.18 28.37
N LEU A 533 -15.38 9.86 27.55
CA LEU A 533 -15.43 11.31 27.33
C LEU A 533 -16.33 11.71 26.16
N LYS A 534 -16.55 10.80 25.20
CA LYS A 534 -17.21 11.06 23.90
C LYS A 534 -16.48 12.10 23.06
N LEU A 535 -15.16 12.11 23.18
CA LEU A 535 -14.23 13.01 22.49
C LEU A 535 -13.06 12.21 21.95
N ASP A 536 -12.64 12.53 20.73
CA ASP A 536 -11.39 12.03 20.17
C ASP A 536 -10.21 12.76 20.83
N ALA A 537 -9.09 12.05 21.01
CA ALA A 537 -7.88 12.67 21.53
C ALA A 537 -7.31 13.63 20.49
N VAL A 538 -7.07 14.86 20.90
CA VAL A 538 -6.54 15.94 20.07
C VAL A 538 -5.64 16.82 20.93
N GLU A 539 -4.78 17.61 20.28
CA GLU A 539 -4.11 18.73 20.94
C GLU A 539 -5.18 19.67 21.51
N TYR A 540 -5.10 19.91 22.82
CA TYR A 540 -6.10 20.71 23.50
C TYR A 540 -5.70 22.20 23.47
N ASP A 541 -6.06 22.89 22.39
CA ASP A 541 -5.95 24.35 22.30
C ASP A 541 -7.15 24.99 23.02
N TRP A 542 -6.92 25.62 24.17
CA TRP A 542 -7.94 26.46 24.80
C TRP A 542 -8.03 27.82 24.09
N PRO A 543 -9.23 28.39 23.88
CA PRO A 543 -9.41 29.74 23.34
C PRO A 543 -8.94 30.87 24.28
#